data_AF-M3F3M3-F1
#
_entry.id   AF-M3F3M3-F1
#
_cell.length_a   1.000
_cell.length_b   1.000
_cell.length_c   1.000
_cell.angle_alpha   90.00
_cell.angle_beta   90.00
_cell.angle_gamma   90.00
#
_symmetry.space_group_name_H-M   'P 1'
#
loop_
_entity.id
_entity.type
_entity.pdbx_description
1 polymer ?
#
loop_
_entity_poly.entity_id
_entity_poly.type
_entity_poly.pdbx_seq_one_letter_code
_entity_poly.pdbx_strand_id
1 'polypeptide(L)'
;MNPGLFESFIPVIVLVMGLGYAGVVFGNGTVDGPAQMLLILSGTVASLLGIRLGVKWDVLEERILESLKNVLKPVLILLLIGSLIGVWIWSGIVPSMIVWGLKILKPSFFLVTACVLSSVVSLITRNNFV
;
A
#
# COMPACT_ATOMS: atom_id res chain seq x y z
N MET A 1 25.59 -10.65 -10.30
CA MET A 1 25.78 -11.48 -9.10
C MET A 1 24.41 -11.89 -8.61
N ASN A 2 24.08 -13.19 -8.63
CA ASN A 2 22.88 -13.68 -7.96
C ASN A 2 23.11 -13.53 -6.45
N PRO A 3 22.40 -12.64 -5.73
CA PRO A 3 22.35 -12.79 -4.29
C PRO A 3 21.86 -14.21 -4.00
N GLY A 4 22.54 -14.92 -3.10
CA GLY A 4 22.04 -16.22 -2.69
C GLY A 4 20.62 -16.03 -2.18
N LEU A 5 19.69 -16.93 -2.51
CA LEU A 5 18.30 -16.85 -2.02
C LEU A 5 18.30 -16.57 -0.50
N PHE A 6 19.23 -17.18 0.23
CA PHE A 6 19.47 -16.97 1.65
C PHE A 6 19.80 -15.54 2.08
N GLU A 7 20.54 -14.76 1.29
CA GLU A 7 20.92 -13.38 1.65
C GLU A 7 19.76 -12.40 1.52
N SER A 8 18.85 -12.64 0.56
CA SER A 8 17.63 -11.83 0.40
C SER A 8 16.61 -12.05 1.54
N PHE A 9 16.67 -13.18 2.24
CA PHE A 9 15.81 -13.42 3.41
C PHE A 9 16.28 -12.66 4.66
N ILE A 10 17.55 -12.25 4.75
CA ILE A 10 18.10 -11.63 5.97
C ILE A 10 17.35 -10.33 6.34
N PRO A 11 17.14 -9.35 5.44
CA PRO A 11 16.41 -8.13 5.79
C PRO A 11 14.94 -8.42 6.13
N VAL A 12 14.32 -9.37 5.41
CA VAL A 12 12.93 -9.75 5.65
C VAL A 12 12.75 -10.38 7.03
N ILE A 13 13.66 -11.26 7.43
CA ILE A 13 13.65 -11.89 8.76
C ILE A 13 13.87 -10.84 9.84
N VAL A 14 14.82 -9.91 9.65
CA VAL A 14 15.06 -8.80 10.59
C VAL A 14 13.81 -7.94 10.76
N LEU A 15 13.12 -7.63 9.65
CA LEU A 15 11.89 -6.84 9.66
C LEU A 15 10.73 -7.57 10.34
N VAL A 16 10.50 -8.84 10.01
CA VAL A 16 9.39 -9.64 10.58
C VAL A 16 9.62 -9.92 12.06
N MET A 17 10.83 -10.32 12.45
CA MET A 17 11.20 -10.55 13.85
C MET A 17 11.15 -9.25 14.65
N GLY A 18 11.62 -8.15 14.05
CA GLY A 18 11.53 -6.82 14.64
C GLY A 18 10.08 -6.42 14.90
N LEU A 19 9.20 -6.51 13.89
CA LEU A 19 7.80 -6.13 14.02
C LEU A 19 7.05 -7.03 15.00
N GLY A 20 7.36 -8.34 15.01
CA GLY A 20 6.84 -9.27 16.00
C GLY A 20 7.26 -8.91 17.43
N TYR A 21 8.56 -8.61 17.64
CA TYR A 21 9.06 -8.17 18.95
C TYR A 21 8.46 -6.83 19.38
N ALA A 22 8.39 -5.86 18.47
CA ALA A 22 7.77 -4.57 18.73
C ALA A 22 6.28 -4.73 19.07
N GLY A 23 5.56 -5.61 18.38
CA GLY A 23 4.17 -5.94 18.67
C GLY A 23 3.96 -6.54 20.07
N VAL A 24 4.89 -7.37 20.56
CA VAL A 24 4.83 -7.95 21.91
C VAL A 24 5.17 -6.93 22.99
N VAL A 25 6.12 -6.03 22.74
CA VAL A 25 6.60 -5.04 23.74
C VAL A 25 5.75 -3.77 23.78
N PHE A 26 5.31 -3.27 22.62
CA PHE A 26 4.59 -2.00 22.48
C PHE A 26 3.08 -2.18 22.24
N GLY A 27 2.60 -3.41 22.02
CA GLY A 27 1.19 -3.70 21.79
C GLY A 27 0.62 -2.85 20.64
N ASN A 28 -0.43 -2.08 20.93
CA ASN A 28 -1.09 -1.20 19.95
C ASN A 28 -0.27 0.04 19.57
N GLY A 29 0.75 0.42 20.35
CA GLY A 29 1.63 1.56 20.06
C GLY A 29 2.69 1.28 18.99
N THR A 30 2.71 0.07 18.43
CA THR A 30 3.68 -0.34 17.40
C THR A 30 3.54 0.48 16.11
N VAL A 31 2.34 0.95 15.80
CA VAL A 31 2.03 1.68 14.56
C VAL A 31 2.46 3.15 14.62
N ASP A 32 2.51 3.75 15.82
CA ASP A 32 2.76 5.18 16.00
C ASP A 32 4.24 5.60 15.90
N GLY A 33 5.16 4.65 15.76
CA GLY A 33 6.59 4.97 15.67
C GLY A 33 7.54 3.78 15.51
N PRO A 34 7.41 2.72 16.33
CA PRO A 34 8.30 1.57 16.27
C PRO A 34 8.38 0.93 14.88
N ALA A 35 7.23 0.78 14.20
CA ALA A 35 7.19 0.21 12.86
C ALA A 35 8.00 1.04 11.83
N GLN A 36 7.92 2.37 11.87
CA GLN A 36 8.66 3.23 10.95
C GLN A 36 10.17 3.15 11.19
N MET A 37 10.59 3.14 12.46
CA MET A 37 12.01 2.98 12.82
C MET A 37 12.56 1.61 12.37
N LEU A 38 11.75 0.55 12.50
CA LEU A 38 12.12 -0.80 12.06
C LEU A 38 12.25 -0.94 10.54
N LEU A 39 11.36 -0.28 9.78
CA LEU A 39 11.44 -0.25 8.33
C LEU A 39 12.75 0.40 7.86
N ILE A 40 13.12 1.53 8.49
CA ILE A 40 14.39 2.21 8.20
C ILE A 40 15.58 1.30 8.55
N LEU A 41 15.56 0.67 9.72
CA LEU A 41 16.63 -0.22 10.18
C LEU A 41 16.81 -1.44 9.26
N SER A 42 15.72 -2.08 8.86
CA SER A 42 15.75 -3.17 7.87
C SER A 42 16.26 -2.70 6.51
N GLY A 43 15.86 -1.50 6.07
CA GLY A 43 16.37 -0.89 4.84
C GLY A 43 17.88 -0.61 4.90
N THR A 44 18.38 -0.16 6.04
CA THR A 44 19.82 0.03 6.28
C THR A 44 20.57 -1.31 6.22
N VAL A 45 20.04 -2.36 6.85
CA VAL A 45 20.64 -3.71 6.78
C VAL A 45 20.65 -4.24 5.35
N ALA A 46 19.55 -4.07 4.60
CA ALA A 46 19.47 -4.46 3.19
C ALA A 46 20.48 -3.69 2.32
N SER A 47 20.62 -2.38 2.53
CA SER A 47 21.59 -1.54 1.82
C SER A 47 23.04 -1.95 2.13
N LEU A 48 23.34 -2.22 3.41
CA LEU A 48 24.67 -2.67 3.84
C LEU A 48 25.04 -4.03 3.24
N LEU A 49 24.09 -4.97 3.17
CA LEU A 49 24.27 -6.25 2.48
C LEU A 49 24.51 -6.05 0.98
N GLY A 50 23.76 -5.15 0.33
CA GLY A 50 23.95 -4.79 -1.08
C GLY A 50 25.38 -4.28 -1.36
N ILE A 51 25.90 -3.40 -0.50
CA ILE A 51 27.29 -2.91 -0.61
C ILE A 51 28.29 -4.06 -0.42
N ARG A 52 28.06 -4.95 0.55
CA ARG A 52 28.91 -6.14 0.77
C ARG A 52 28.92 -7.11 -0.42
N LEU A 53 27.82 -7.18 -1.16
CA LEU A 53 27.66 -7.98 -2.38
C LEU A 53 28.26 -7.32 -3.64
N GLY A 54 28.89 -6.15 -3.48
CA GLY A 54 29.54 -5.43 -4.58
C GLY A 54 28.61 -4.51 -5.38
N VAL A 55 27.40 -4.23 -4.88
CA VAL A 55 26.53 -3.23 -5.49
C VAL A 55 27.11 -1.84 -5.22
N LYS A 56 27.30 -1.05 -6.29
CA LYS A 56 27.77 0.33 -6.18
C LYS A 56 26.71 1.18 -5.47
N TRP A 57 27.15 2.10 -4.61
CA TRP A 57 26.28 3.03 -3.90
C TRP A 57 25.36 3.81 -4.84
N ASP A 58 25.89 4.28 -5.96
CA ASP A 58 25.16 5.03 -6.99
C ASP A 58 23.91 4.29 -7.51
N VAL A 59 24.02 2.97 -7.68
CA VAL A 59 22.90 2.11 -8.11
C VAL A 59 21.86 1.96 -7.00
N LEU A 60 22.28 1.87 -5.75
CA LEU A 60 21.35 1.80 -4.60
C LEU A 60 20.56 3.11 -4.47
N GLU A 61 21.24 4.25 -4.60
CA GLU A 61 20.62 5.57 -4.55
C GLU A 61 19.59 5.76 -5.68
N GLU A 62 19.95 5.41 -6.91
CA GLU A 62 19.05 5.49 -8.06
C GLU A 62 17.78 4.63 -7.84
N ARG A 63 17.93 3.40 -7.33
CA ARG A 63 16.80 2.49 -7.03
C ARG A 63 15.89 3.02 -5.93
N ILE A 64 16.45 3.65 -4.90
CA ILE A 64 15.66 4.28 -3.83
C ILE A 64 14.85 5.45 -4.41
N LEU A 65 15.48 6.32 -5.20
CA LEU A 65 14.81 7.46 -5.85
C LEU A 65 13.72 7.03 -6.83
N GLU A 66 13.98 5.97 -7.62
CA GLU A 66 13.00 5.37 -8.52
C GLU A 66 11.79 4.83 -7.75
N SER A 67 12.03 4.11 -6.65
CA SER A 67 10.97 3.58 -5.78
C SER A 67 10.11 4.71 -5.18
N LEU A 68 10.75 5.80 -4.72
CA LEU A 68 10.02 6.97 -4.23
C LEU A 68 9.13 7.57 -5.32
N LYS A 69 9.66 7.83 -6.51
CA LYS A 69 8.89 8.37 -7.65
C LYS A 69 7.67 7.49 -7.99
N ASN A 70 7.85 6.17 -7.95
CA ASN A 70 6.78 5.21 -8.21
C ASN A 70 5.65 5.27 -7.17
N VAL A 71 5.97 5.54 -5.90
CA VAL A 71 4.98 5.66 -4.82
C VAL A 71 4.30 7.03 -4.80
N LEU A 72 4.99 8.10 -5.24
CA LEU A 72 4.42 9.45 -5.29
C LEU A 72 3.15 9.52 -6.16
N LYS A 73 3.14 8.85 -7.33
CA LYS A 73 2.01 8.90 -8.26
C LYS A 73 0.70 8.35 -7.64
N PRO A 74 0.66 7.13 -7.05
CA PRO A 74 -0.49 6.65 -6.29
C PRO A 74 -0.87 7.51 -5.08
N VAL A 75 0.10 8.04 -4.34
CA VAL A 75 -0.18 8.90 -3.16
C VAL A 75 -0.93 10.16 -3.56
N LEU A 76 -0.52 10.82 -4.65
CA LEU A 76 -1.22 11.98 -5.18
C LEU A 76 -2.67 11.63 -5.59
N ILE A 77 -2.88 10.46 -6.20
CA ILE A 77 -4.23 9.99 -6.58
C ILE A 77 -5.08 9.74 -5.33
N LEU A 78 -4.54 9.06 -4.32
CA LEU A 78 -5.22 8.79 -3.05
C LEU A 78 -5.60 10.10 -2.34
N LEU A 79 -4.73 11.11 -2.36
CA LEU A 79 -5.00 12.43 -1.79
C LEU A 79 -6.15 13.14 -2.51
N LEU A 80 -6.16 13.11 -3.85
CA LEU A 80 -7.24 13.69 -4.66
C LEU A 80 -8.58 12.99 -4.41
N ILE A 81 -8.59 11.65 -4.39
CA ILE A 81 -9.79 10.86 -4.10
C ILE A 81 -10.29 11.14 -2.68
N GLY A 82 -9.40 11.23 -1.70
CA GLY A 82 -9.76 11.56 -0.31
C GLY A 82 -10.43 12.93 -0.21
N SER A 83 -9.85 13.95 -0.85
CA SER A 83 -10.44 15.29 -0.93
C SER A 83 -11.82 15.28 -1.60
N LEU A 84 -11.96 14.57 -2.73
CA LEU A 84 -13.21 14.44 -3.48
C LEU A 84 -14.32 13.79 -2.63
N ILE A 85 -14.02 12.67 -1.97
CA ILE A 85 -14.96 11.97 -1.08
C ILE A 85 -15.37 12.88 0.08
N GLY A 86 -14.43 13.64 0.66
CA GLY A 86 -14.72 14.60 1.73
C GLY A 86 -15.74 15.66 1.31
N VAL A 87 -15.55 16.27 0.14
CA VAL A 87 -16.48 17.27 -0.41
C VAL A 87 -17.84 16.65 -0.73
N TRP A 88 -17.87 15.43 -1.27
CA TRP A 88 -19.13 14.75 -1.60
C TRP A 88 -19.94 14.36 -0.37
N ILE A 89 -19.27 14.00 0.73
CA ILE A 89 -19.94 13.75 2.01
C ILE A 89 -20.50 15.06 2.55
N TRP A 90 -19.72 16.16 2.52
CA TRP A 90 -20.17 17.47 2.99
C TRP A 90 -21.36 18.02 2.16
N SER A 91 -21.34 17.81 0.85
CA SER A 91 -22.42 18.19 -0.06
C SER A 91 -23.62 17.23 -0.02
N GLY A 92 -23.56 16.13 0.73
CA GLY A 92 -24.64 15.14 0.82
C GLY A 92 -24.86 14.28 -0.44
N ILE A 93 -23.96 14.35 -1.43
CA ILE A 93 -24.05 13.58 -2.69
C ILE A 93 -23.90 12.08 -2.41
N VAL A 94 -22.84 11.68 -1.69
CA VAL A 94 -22.59 10.27 -1.34
C VAL A 94 -23.70 9.68 -0.46
N PRO A 95 -24.14 10.36 0.64
CA PRO A 95 -25.29 9.89 1.42
C PRO A 95 -26.57 9.71 0.60
N SER A 96 -26.86 10.65 -0.30
CA SER A 96 -28.05 10.58 -1.17
C SER A 96 -27.96 9.38 -2.12
N MET A 97 -26.80 9.14 -2.75
CA MET A 97 -26.60 7.97 -3.62
C MET A 97 -26.82 6.64 -2.89
N ILE A 98 -26.41 6.53 -1.62
CA ILE A 98 -26.61 5.30 -0.83
C ILE A 98 -28.10 5.05 -0.59
N VAL A 99 -28.84 6.06 -0.12
CA VAL A 99 -30.27 5.92 0.18
C VAL A 99 -31.07 5.56 -1.08
N TRP A 100 -30.73 6.17 -2.22
CA TRP A 100 -31.37 5.85 -3.48
C TRP A 100 -30.97 4.48 -4.03
N GLY A 101 -29.71 4.09 -3.90
CA GLY A 101 -29.23 2.76 -4.28
C GLY A 101 -29.94 1.65 -3.53
N LEU A 102 -30.13 1.80 -2.22
CA LEU A 102 -30.86 0.83 -1.39
C LEU A 102 -32.35 0.74 -1.68
N LYS A 103 -32.98 1.81 -2.20
CA LYS A 103 -34.38 1.75 -2.65
C LYS A 103 -34.55 0.97 -3.96
N ILE A 104 -33.56 1.04 -4.85
CA ILE A 104 -33.59 0.34 -6.15
C ILE A 104 -33.21 -1.14 -5.99
N LEU A 105 -32.30 -1.45 -5.06
CA LEU A 105 -31.79 -2.80 -4.83
C LEU A 105 -32.72 -3.59 -3.89
N LYS A 106 -33.29 -4.69 -4.38
CA LYS A 106 -33.98 -5.67 -3.52
C LYS A 106 -32.93 -6.50 -2.74
N PRO A 107 -33.11 -6.73 -1.43
CA PRO A 107 -32.11 -7.40 -0.59
C PRO A 107 -31.76 -8.82 -1.06
N SER A 108 -32.66 -9.52 -1.75
CA SER A 108 -32.43 -10.89 -2.26
C SER A 108 -31.42 -10.98 -3.41
N PHE A 109 -31.19 -9.91 -4.18
CA PHE A 109 -30.29 -9.92 -5.36
C PHE A 109 -29.04 -9.03 -5.17
N PHE A 110 -28.87 -8.44 -3.99
CA PHE A 110 -27.82 -7.46 -3.71
C PHE A 110 -26.42 -7.94 -4.08
N LEU A 111 -26.04 -9.15 -3.63
CA LEU A 111 -24.72 -9.73 -3.90
C LEU A 111 -24.48 -9.99 -5.40
N VAL A 112 -25.49 -10.50 -6.12
CA VAL A 112 -25.38 -10.78 -7.55
C VAL A 112 -25.22 -9.48 -8.33
N THR A 113 -26.04 -8.47 -8.03
CA THR A 113 -25.93 -7.15 -8.66
C THR A 113 -24.61 -6.46 -8.33
N ALA A 114 -24.11 -6.56 -7.10
CA ALA A 114 -22.81 -6.03 -6.71
C ALA A 114 -21.67 -6.71 -7.48
N CYS A 115 -21.68 -8.04 -7.60
CA CYS A 115 -20.69 -8.79 -8.37
C CYS A 115 -20.68 -8.39 -9.87
N VAL A 116 -21.87 -8.27 -10.47
CA VAL A 116 -22.02 -7.81 -11.87
C VAL A 116 -21.54 -6.38 -12.03
N LEU A 117 -21.92 -5.46 -11.14
CA LEU A 117 -21.44 -4.07 -11.16
C LEU A 117 -19.92 -3.97 -11.01
N SER A 118 -19.33 -4.68 -10.06
CA SER A 118 -17.86 -4.74 -9.90
C SER A 118 -17.17 -5.29 -11.14
N SER A 119 -17.75 -6.30 -11.79
CA SER A 119 -17.22 -6.86 -13.03
C SER A 119 -17.29 -5.85 -14.19
N VAL A 120 -18.42 -5.15 -14.34
CA VAL A 120 -18.61 -4.12 -15.37
C VAL A 120 -17.66 -2.93 -15.14
N VAL A 121 -17.57 -2.43 -13.90
CA VAL A 121 -16.65 -1.33 -13.56
C VAL A 121 -15.20 -1.76 -13.78
N SER A 122 -14.82 -2.99 -13.41
CA SER A 122 -13.49 -3.52 -13.67
C SER A 122 -13.17 -3.56 -15.17
N LEU A 123 -14.12 -3.95 -16.03
CA LEU A 123 -13.96 -3.93 -17.48
C LEU A 123 -13.83 -2.51 -18.04
N ILE A 124 -14.57 -1.54 -17.50
CA ILE A 124 -14.51 -0.14 -17.92
C ILE A 124 -13.19 0.50 -17.48
N THR A 125 -12.75 0.24 -16.25
CA THR A 125 -11.47 0.72 -15.71
C THR A 125 -10.27 0.01 -16.35
N ARG A 126 -10.47 -1.16 -17.01
CA ARG A 126 -9.43 -1.94 -17.71
C ARG A 126 -8.78 -1.22 -18.90
N ASN A 127 -9.08 0.05 -19.16
CA ASN A 127 -8.45 0.80 -20.23
C ASN A 127 -7.46 1.84 -19.67
N ASN A 128 -6.18 1.45 -19.67
CA ASN A 128 -4.96 2.30 -19.62
C ASN A 128 -4.40 2.74 -18.26
N PHE A 129 -3.69 1.82 -17.60
CA PHE A 129 -2.48 2.17 -16.84
C PHE A 129 -1.27 1.34 -17.31
N VAL A 130 -1.10 1.19 -18.63
CA VAL A 130 0.18 1.06 -19.36
C VAL A 130 -0.01 1.78 -20.69
#